data_AF-A0A7S0GD81-F1
#
_entry.id   AF-A0A7S0GD81-F1
#
_cell.length_a   1.000
_cell.length_b   1.000
_cell.length_c   1.000
_cell.angle_alpha   90.00
_cell.angle_beta   90.00
_cell.angle_gamma   90.00
#
_symmetry.space_group_name_H-M   'P 1'
#
loop_
_entity.id
_entity.type
_entity.pdbx_description
1 polymer ?
#
loop_
_entity_poly.entity_id
_entity_poly.type
_entity_poly.pdbx_seq_one_letter_code
_entity_poly.pdbx_strand_id
1 'polypeptide(L)'
;DNNKATVKRSYGNANGHTNNQSEVAVESEKEPVVIPHALIIGTQKGGTEALVAYLKKHPDVVCSTRKEAHYFDFFSSPNESPNGTIPQQDVQQYLRGYTARAYNVTKIENARAQKKMLMEKERKATGTATTATGKEIVIIEKTPIYMFHDKAPLRIQSTLPKTKLIVLLRDPVERAFSNYKMNRNGKDTFEEWIEKDIEVLKRAGLIPNDETRNHQRRIIDWIERNSTDFDRAWKKYLTDKEMKRGSRPWGGATSIGRGMYVAQLRVFWRAYGSEKERRKQILIIKSENMRPSKDGHVNLKNITDFIGIPELDSTNGNEVIHATKGDYVLREETKTRMRNIYLPYNLALAKMLGPDWQNTWSR
;
A
#
# COMPACT_ATOMS: atom_id res chain seq x y z
N ASP A 1 42.08 22.07 -31.45
CA ASP A 1 40.70 21.70 -31.80
C ASP A 1 39.93 21.08 -30.65
N ASN A 2 38.82 21.76 -30.31
CA ASN A 2 37.56 21.28 -29.75
C ASN A 2 37.51 20.52 -28.42
N ASN A 3 37.51 21.33 -27.37
CA ASN A 3 36.84 21.08 -26.09
C ASN A 3 35.32 21.35 -26.25
N LYS A 4 34.43 20.39 -25.98
CA LYS A 4 32.96 20.62 -25.94
C LYS A 4 32.40 20.35 -24.55
N ALA A 5 32.07 21.45 -23.88
CA ALA A 5 31.41 21.52 -22.59
C ALA A 5 29.90 21.29 -22.68
N THR A 6 29.37 20.66 -21.64
CA THR A 6 27.98 20.27 -21.41
C THR A 6 27.11 21.50 -21.09
N VAL A 7 26.02 21.68 -21.84
CA VAL A 7 25.03 22.75 -21.64
C VAL A 7 24.08 22.40 -20.48
N LYS A 8 24.17 23.15 -19.37
CA LYS A 8 23.09 23.31 -18.40
C LYS A 8 22.10 24.34 -18.94
N ARG A 9 20.80 24.01 -19.04
CA ARG A 9 19.74 25.00 -19.26
C ARG A 9 19.05 25.32 -17.93
N SER A 10 19.40 26.48 -17.39
CA SER A 10 18.63 27.24 -16.41
C SER A 10 17.44 27.90 -17.11
N TYR A 11 16.23 27.78 -16.58
CA TYR A 11 15.12 28.63 -17.00
C TYR A 11 15.17 29.93 -16.18
N GLY A 12 15.62 30.99 -16.84
CA GLY A 12 15.63 32.36 -16.35
C GLY A 12 14.27 33.04 -16.52
N ASN A 13 14.10 34.09 -15.71
CA ASN A 13 12.91 34.90 -15.56
C ASN A 13 12.98 36.17 -16.43
N ALA A 14 11.85 36.88 -16.51
CA ALA A 14 11.61 38.24 -17.05
C ALA A 14 11.26 38.38 -18.55
N ASN A 15 10.02 38.81 -18.80
CA ASN A 15 9.73 40.06 -19.50
C ASN A 15 8.34 40.57 -19.08
N GLY A 16 8.29 41.83 -18.63
CA GLY A 16 7.07 42.54 -18.29
C GLY A 16 6.46 43.23 -19.50
N HIS A 17 5.13 43.18 -19.61
CA HIS A 17 4.31 44.13 -20.38
C HIS A 17 3.12 44.51 -19.50
N THR A 18 3.00 45.80 -19.25
CA THR A 18 1.84 46.44 -18.60
C THR A 18 0.66 46.44 -19.57
N ASN A 19 -0.46 45.86 -19.17
CA ASN A 19 -1.76 46.31 -19.66
C ASN A 19 -2.80 46.18 -18.56
N ASN A 20 -3.35 47.34 -18.22
CA ASN A 20 -4.33 47.55 -17.18
C ASN A 20 -5.70 47.46 -17.85
N GLN A 21 -6.30 46.26 -17.87
CA GLN A 21 -7.72 46.08 -18.17
C GLN A 21 -8.29 45.10 -17.15
N SER A 22 -9.27 45.59 -16.41
CA SER A 22 -10.20 44.91 -15.54
C SER A 22 -10.47 43.44 -15.92
N GLU A 23 -9.73 42.52 -15.31
CA GLU A 23 -10.13 41.12 -15.22
C GLU A 23 -10.94 40.95 -13.93
N VAL A 24 -12.25 40.85 -14.11
CA VAL A 24 -13.14 40.15 -13.19
C VAL A 24 -12.42 38.88 -12.77
N ALA A 25 -12.07 38.77 -11.49
CA ALA A 25 -11.49 37.56 -10.93
C ALA A 25 -12.48 36.43 -11.16
N VAL A 26 -12.29 35.68 -12.25
CA VAL A 26 -12.86 34.35 -12.41
C VAL A 26 -12.20 33.56 -11.28
N GLU A 27 -12.90 33.41 -10.16
CA GLU A 27 -12.61 32.37 -9.19
C GLU A 27 -12.52 31.07 -9.99
N SER A 28 -11.29 30.66 -10.31
CA SER A 28 -11.05 29.40 -11.01
C SER A 28 -11.76 28.33 -10.19
N GLU A 29 -12.75 27.65 -10.78
CA GLU A 29 -13.39 26.49 -10.17
C GLU A 29 -12.29 25.51 -9.78
N LYS A 30 -11.87 25.58 -8.53
CA LYS A 30 -10.78 24.80 -7.97
C LYS A 30 -11.14 23.33 -8.18
N GLU A 31 -10.38 22.61 -9.02
CA GLU A 31 -10.59 21.18 -9.33
C GLU A 31 -11.06 20.37 -8.10
N PRO A 32 -12.06 19.49 -8.23
CA PRO A 32 -12.58 18.73 -7.10
C PRO A 32 -11.51 17.80 -6.51
N VAL A 33 -11.59 17.58 -5.20
CA VAL A 33 -10.73 16.65 -4.47
C VAL A 33 -11.55 15.41 -4.12
N VAL A 34 -11.03 14.24 -4.44
CA VAL A 34 -11.67 12.96 -4.11
C VAL A 34 -11.00 12.36 -2.88
N ILE A 35 -11.80 12.09 -1.84
CA ILE A 35 -11.36 11.43 -0.61
C ILE A 35 -11.81 9.97 -0.65
N PRO A 36 -10.89 8.99 -0.72
CA PRO A 36 -11.27 7.58 -0.64
C PRO A 36 -11.76 7.26 0.77
N HIS A 37 -12.84 6.50 0.86
CA HIS A 37 -13.35 5.98 2.13
C HIS A 37 -12.44 4.88 2.69
N ALA A 38 -11.85 4.07 1.80
CA ALA A 38 -10.87 3.06 2.16
C ALA A 38 -9.67 2.99 1.20
N LEU A 39 -8.50 2.68 1.75
CA LEU A 39 -7.29 2.33 1.00
C LEU A 39 -6.92 0.87 1.28
N ILE A 40 -6.76 0.07 0.24
CA ILE A 40 -6.12 -1.25 0.34
C ILE A 40 -4.62 -1.05 0.15
N ILE A 41 -3.91 -0.91 1.28
CA ILE A 41 -2.52 -0.45 1.33
C ILE A 41 -1.50 -1.58 1.20
N GLY A 42 -1.94 -2.84 1.31
CA GLY A 42 -1.04 -3.97 1.31
C GLY A 42 -1.72 -5.32 1.47
N THR A 43 -0.98 -6.42 1.35
CA THR A 43 0.44 -6.47 0.94
C THR A 43 0.57 -6.84 -0.54
N GLN A 44 1.66 -6.40 -1.18
CA GLN A 44 1.96 -6.86 -2.53
C GLN A 44 2.05 -8.39 -2.56
N LYS A 45 1.27 -9.01 -3.46
CA LYS A 45 1.07 -10.47 -3.59
C LYS A 45 0.27 -11.14 -2.44
N GLY A 46 -0.39 -10.34 -1.60
CA GLY A 46 -1.36 -10.79 -0.60
C GLY A 46 -2.79 -10.96 -1.13
N GLY A 47 -3.04 -10.93 -2.44
CA GLY A 47 -4.40 -11.11 -2.99
C GLY A 47 -5.26 -9.84 -3.04
N THR A 48 -4.64 -8.67 -2.97
CA THR A 48 -5.31 -7.35 -3.05
C THR A 48 -6.10 -7.15 -4.34
N GLU A 49 -5.67 -7.76 -5.44
CA GLU A 49 -6.39 -7.71 -6.72
C GLU A 49 -7.70 -8.50 -6.66
N ALA A 50 -7.69 -9.67 -6.01
CA ALA A 50 -8.88 -10.49 -5.82
C ALA A 50 -9.90 -9.77 -4.93
N LEU A 51 -9.45 -9.15 -3.83
CA LEU A 51 -10.32 -8.33 -2.99
C LEU A 51 -11.01 -7.22 -3.77
N VAL A 52 -10.26 -6.46 -4.59
CA VAL A 52 -10.86 -5.42 -5.43
C VAL A 52 -11.84 -6.01 -6.45
N ALA A 53 -11.54 -7.17 -7.04
CA ALA A 53 -12.45 -7.83 -7.97
C ALA A 53 -13.77 -8.23 -7.29
N TYR A 54 -13.74 -8.72 -6.05
CA TYR A 54 -14.95 -9.03 -5.31
C TYR A 54 -15.73 -7.77 -4.89
N LEU A 55 -15.05 -6.76 -4.35
CA LEU A 55 -15.68 -5.52 -3.90
C LEU A 55 -16.32 -4.74 -5.06
N LYS A 56 -15.74 -4.78 -6.26
CA LYS A 56 -16.31 -4.15 -7.47
C LYS A 56 -17.67 -4.70 -7.88
N LYS A 57 -18.05 -5.90 -7.39
CA LYS A 57 -19.38 -6.46 -7.63
C LYS A 57 -20.46 -5.79 -6.77
N HIS A 58 -20.08 -5.10 -5.70
CA HIS A 58 -21.03 -4.42 -4.82
C HIS A 58 -21.56 -3.13 -5.47
N PRO A 59 -22.89 -2.89 -5.54
CA PRO A 59 -23.48 -1.74 -6.23
C PRO A 59 -23.05 -0.39 -5.62
N ASP A 60 -22.79 -0.37 -4.32
CA ASP A 60 -22.36 0.84 -3.59
C ASP A 60 -20.83 1.03 -3.55
N VAL A 61 -20.03 0.26 -4.30
CA VAL A 61 -18.56 0.40 -4.32
C VAL A 61 -18.06 0.99 -5.63
N VAL A 62 -17.20 2.01 -5.53
CA VAL A 62 -16.46 2.58 -6.66
C VAL A 62 -14.97 2.50 -6.38
N CYS A 63 -14.19 1.96 -7.32
CA CYS A 63 -12.73 1.92 -7.22
C CYS A 63 -12.08 3.05 -8.02
N SER A 64 -10.84 3.41 -7.64
CA SER A 64 -9.98 4.31 -8.44
C SER A 64 -9.88 3.85 -9.90
N THR A 65 -9.85 4.80 -10.84
CA THR A 65 -9.79 4.49 -12.28
C THR A 65 -8.41 3.99 -12.67
N ARG A 66 -7.37 4.50 -12.02
CA ARG A 66 -6.01 4.01 -12.17
C ARG A 66 -5.77 2.80 -11.28
N LYS A 67 -5.22 1.73 -11.88
CA LYS A 67 -4.65 0.61 -11.15
C LYS A 67 -3.37 1.08 -10.46
N GLU A 68 -3.39 1.07 -9.13
CA GLU A 68 -2.30 1.50 -8.24
C GLU A 68 -1.91 2.96 -8.48
N ALA A 69 -2.48 3.87 -7.68
CA ALA A 69 -2.22 5.29 -7.78
C ALA A 69 -0.75 5.63 -7.51
N HIS A 70 -0.07 4.86 -6.65
CA HIS A 70 1.33 5.13 -6.29
C HIS A 70 1.58 6.59 -5.91
N TYR A 71 0.65 7.18 -5.16
CA TYR A 71 0.74 8.58 -4.79
C TYR A 71 1.52 8.76 -3.49
N PHE A 72 1.11 8.06 -2.44
CA PHE A 72 1.69 8.18 -1.10
C PHE A 72 3.09 7.55 -0.96
N ASP A 73 3.58 6.82 -1.95
CA ASP A 73 4.97 6.32 -2.04
C ASP A 73 5.88 7.25 -2.86
N PHE A 74 5.49 7.69 -4.06
CA PHE A 74 6.41 8.44 -4.95
C PHE A 74 6.35 9.97 -4.84
N PHE A 75 5.24 10.55 -4.42
CA PHE A 75 5.04 11.99 -4.50
C PHE A 75 5.26 12.65 -3.14
N SER A 76 5.87 13.83 -3.16
CA SER A 76 6.12 14.64 -1.98
C SER A 76 5.55 16.04 -2.14
N SER A 77 5.16 16.66 -1.04
CA SER A 77 4.87 18.10 -1.00
C SER A 77 6.17 18.92 -0.95
N PRO A 78 6.24 20.14 -1.51
CA PRO A 78 7.42 21.01 -1.38
C PRO A 78 7.87 21.23 0.07
N ASN A 79 6.92 21.36 1.00
CA ASN A 79 7.18 21.55 2.42
C ASN A 79 7.00 20.25 3.24
N GLU A 80 7.05 19.08 2.59
CA GLU A 80 6.96 17.79 3.29
C GLU A 80 8.09 17.65 4.32
N SER A 81 7.73 17.33 5.55
CA SER A 81 8.71 17.05 6.61
C SER A 81 9.54 15.79 6.33
N PRO A 82 10.71 15.60 6.98
CA PRO A 82 11.58 14.45 6.71
C PRO A 82 10.93 13.07 6.89
N ASN A 83 9.92 12.95 7.76
CA ASN A 83 9.20 11.70 8.04
C ASN A 83 7.98 11.49 7.13
N GLY A 84 7.61 12.46 6.28
CA GLY A 84 6.49 12.35 5.34
C GLY A 84 5.22 13.10 5.75
N THR A 85 5.17 13.80 6.88
CA THR A 85 4.00 14.62 7.21
C THR A 85 3.85 15.77 6.22
N ILE A 86 2.64 15.94 5.67
CA ILE A 86 2.27 17.05 4.79
C ILE A 86 1.73 18.20 5.65
N PRO A 87 2.27 19.43 5.54
CA PRO A 87 1.75 20.59 6.28
C PRO A 87 0.30 20.92 5.89
N GLN A 88 -0.50 21.38 6.86
CA GLN A 88 -1.95 21.61 6.66
C GLN A 88 -2.25 22.56 5.48
N GLN A 89 -1.41 23.58 5.28
CA GLN A 89 -1.53 24.54 4.18
C GLN A 89 -1.32 23.89 2.79
N ASP A 90 -0.57 22.80 2.71
CA ASP A 90 -0.26 22.09 1.46
C ASP A 90 -1.26 20.95 1.16
N VAL A 91 -2.01 20.47 2.18
CA VAL A 91 -2.88 19.29 2.08
C VAL A 91 -3.85 19.38 0.88
N GLN A 92 -4.45 20.53 0.66
CA GLN A 92 -5.39 20.73 -0.45
C GLN A 92 -4.74 20.55 -1.82
N GLN A 93 -3.54 21.10 -2.02
CA GLN A 93 -2.81 20.94 -3.27
C GLN A 93 -2.34 19.51 -3.47
N TYR A 94 -1.85 18.88 -2.40
CA TYR A 94 -1.43 17.48 -2.41
C TYR A 94 -2.59 16.55 -2.77
N LEU A 95 -3.78 16.78 -2.21
CA LEU A 95 -4.98 15.98 -2.53
C LEU A 95 -5.49 16.19 -3.97
N ARG A 96 -5.30 17.37 -4.58
CA ARG A 96 -5.58 17.57 -6.01
C ARG A 96 -4.67 16.71 -6.87
N GLY A 97 -3.37 16.69 -6.56
CA GLY A 97 -2.40 15.81 -7.23
C GLY A 97 -2.77 14.33 -7.09
N TYR A 98 -3.17 13.91 -5.89
CA TYR A 98 -3.71 12.56 -5.64
C TYR A 98 -4.91 12.28 -6.55
N THR A 99 -5.89 13.19 -6.55
CA THR A 99 -7.14 13.04 -7.30
C THR A 99 -6.88 12.91 -8.80
N ALA A 100 -6.09 13.82 -9.37
CA ALA A 100 -5.69 13.78 -10.78
C ALA A 100 -5.01 12.45 -11.13
N ARG A 101 -4.12 11.96 -10.25
CA ARG A 101 -3.34 10.74 -10.46
C ARG A 101 -4.15 9.46 -10.34
N ALA A 102 -5.03 9.36 -9.34
CA ALA A 102 -5.80 8.17 -9.01
C ALA A 102 -7.07 8.03 -9.87
N TYR A 103 -7.68 9.15 -10.27
CA TYR A 103 -8.98 9.17 -10.96
C TYR A 103 -8.90 9.65 -12.42
N ASN A 104 -7.72 10.06 -12.91
CA ASN A 104 -7.45 10.38 -14.32
C ASN A 104 -8.37 11.49 -14.87
N VAL A 105 -8.40 12.63 -14.18
CA VAL A 105 -9.32 13.78 -14.45
C VAL A 105 -9.06 14.46 -15.82
N THR A 106 -7.97 14.12 -16.51
CA THR A 106 -7.56 14.74 -17.78
C THR A 106 -8.18 14.15 -19.05
N LYS A 107 -8.91 13.02 -19.00
CA LYS A 107 -9.70 12.50 -20.15
C LYS A 107 -11.15 12.98 -20.05
N ILE A 108 -11.37 14.19 -20.55
CA ILE A 108 -12.54 15.05 -20.34
C ILE A 108 -13.90 14.39 -20.64
N GLU A 109 -13.99 13.39 -21.51
CA GLU A 109 -15.28 12.74 -21.83
C GLU A 109 -15.75 11.74 -20.76
N ASN A 110 -14.86 10.88 -20.25
CA ASN A 110 -15.18 10.00 -19.12
C ASN A 110 -15.11 10.73 -17.79
N ALA A 111 -14.21 11.71 -17.67
CA ALA A 111 -14.09 12.54 -16.49
C ALA A 111 -15.30 13.45 -16.31
N ARG A 112 -16.03 13.92 -17.35
CA ARG A 112 -17.27 14.67 -17.16
C ARG A 112 -18.43 13.79 -16.72
N ALA A 113 -18.59 12.59 -17.28
CA ALA A 113 -19.62 11.64 -16.83
C ALA A 113 -19.32 11.12 -15.42
N GLN A 114 -18.06 10.83 -15.10
CA GLN A 114 -17.63 10.42 -13.76
C GLN A 114 -17.56 11.58 -12.78
N LYS A 115 -17.15 12.79 -13.16
CA LYS A 115 -17.23 14.02 -12.34
C LYS A 115 -18.69 14.37 -12.10
N LYS A 116 -19.58 14.23 -13.08
CA LYS A 116 -21.03 14.39 -12.87
C LYS A 116 -21.54 13.30 -11.93
N MET A 117 -21.14 12.04 -12.12
CA MET A 117 -21.52 10.96 -11.21
C MET A 117 -20.95 11.13 -9.80
N LEU A 118 -19.69 11.56 -9.65
CA LEU A 118 -18.99 11.71 -8.38
C LEU A 118 -19.40 13.00 -7.68
N MET A 119 -19.58 14.12 -8.39
CA MET A 119 -20.15 15.37 -7.88
C MET A 119 -21.63 15.21 -7.55
N GLU A 120 -22.40 14.46 -8.33
CA GLU A 120 -23.80 14.15 -8.00
C GLU A 120 -23.88 13.18 -6.84
N LYS A 121 -22.87 12.32 -6.62
CA LYS A 121 -22.76 11.45 -5.45
C LYS A 121 -22.21 12.17 -4.21
N GLU A 122 -21.26 13.09 -4.35
CA GLU A 122 -20.74 13.97 -3.29
C GLU A 122 -21.81 14.98 -2.87
N ARG A 123 -22.54 15.59 -3.81
CA ARG A 123 -23.71 16.44 -3.54
C ARG A 123 -24.79 15.67 -2.78
N LYS A 124 -24.95 14.36 -3.03
CA LYS A 124 -25.85 13.46 -2.30
C LYS A 124 -25.32 13.02 -0.93
N ALA A 125 -23.99 12.89 -0.76
CA ALA A 125 -23.34 12.55 0.49
C ALA A 125 -23.22 13.75 1.45
N THR A 126 -23.13 14.97 0.92
CA THR A 126 -23.16 16.21 1.72
C THR A 126 -24.57 16.70 2.05
N GLY A 127 -25.62 15.99 1.61
CA GLY A 127 -27.02 16.32 1.89
C GLY A 127 -28.02 15.48 1.10
N THR A 128 -28.55 14.42 1.74
CA THR A 128 -29.82 13.74 1.43
C THR A 128 -30.08 13.28 -0.01
N ALA A 129 -29.31 12.30 -0.54
CA ALA A 129 -29.98 11.30 -1.37
C ALA A 129 -29.37 9.89 -1.29
N THR A 130 -30.26 9.00 -0.90
CA THR A 130 -30.22 7.54 -0.84
C THR A 130 -29.93 6.91 -2.23
N THR A 131 -29.05 5.90 -2.29
CA THR A 131 -28.90 5.00 -3.46
C THR A 131 -30.13 4.10 -3.61
N ALA A 132 -30.17 3.20 -4.62
CA ALA A 132 -31.25 2.21 -4.77
C ALA A 132 -31.50 1.35 -3.51
N THR A 133 -30.54 1.29 -2.58
CA THR A 133 -30.61 0.64 -1.26
C THR A 133 -30.66 1.63 -0.08
N GLY A 134 -30.51 2.92 -0.35
CA GLY A 134 -30.54 3.98 0.65
C GLY A 134 -29.24 4.23 1.42
N LYS A 135 -28.07 3.84 0.90
CA LYS A 135 -26.78 4.03 1.59
C LYS A 135 -25.75 4.82 0.76
N GLU A 136 -24.77 5.43 1.43
CA GLU A 136 -23.67 6.17 0.80
C GLU A 136 -22.74 5.26 -0.02
N ILE A 137 -22.13 5.82 -1.07
CA ILE A 137 -21.20 5.10 -1.94
C ILE A 137 -19.80 5.12 -1.36
N VAL A 138 -19.18 3.94 -1.30
CA VAL A 138 -17.82 3.75 -0.77
C VAL A 138 -16.80 3.80 -1.91
N ILE A 139 -15.87 4.76 -1.79
CA ILE A 139 -14.75 4.95 -2.71
C ILE A 139 -13.53 4.21 -2.18
N ILE A 140 -12.93 3.36 -3.02
CA ILE A 140 -11.77 2.54 -2.65
C ILE A 140 -10.60 2.81 -3.62
N GLU A 141 -9.40 2.98 -3.07
CA GLU A 141 -8.15 2.95 -3.84
C GLU A 141 -7.28 1.79 -3.35
N LYS A 142 -6.49 1.20 -4.24
CA LYS A 142 -5.61 0.07 -3.91
C LYS A 142 -4.23 0.33 -4.49
N THR A 143 -3.26 0.51 -3.60
CA THR A 143 -1.82 0.49 -3.91
C THR A 143 -1.11 -0.34 -2.85
N PRO A 144 -0.83 -1.63 -3.11
CA PRO A 144 -0.31 -2.55 -2.10
C PRO A 144 1.09 -2.26 -1.58
N ILE A 145 1.82 -1.36 -2.23
CA ILE A 145 3.18 -0.98 -1.82
C ILE A 145 3.18 0.11 -0.74
N TYR A 146 2.05 0.79 -0.48
CA TYR A 146 1.98 1.80 0.58
C TYR A 146 2.37 1.22 1.95
N MET A 147 1.97 -0.01 2.24
CA MET A 147 2.38 -0.69 3.48
C MET A 147 3.90 -0.82 3.62
N PHE A 148 4.63 -0.95 2.52
CA PHE A 148 6.09 -1.14 2.52
C PHE A 148 6.87 0.18 2.56
N HIS A 149 6.23 1.31 2.26
CA HIS A 149 6.88 2.61 2.16
C HIS A 149 6.85 3.35 3.51
N ASP A 150 8.01 3.76 4.02
CA ASP A 150 8.20 4.33 5.36
C ASP A 150 7.42 5.64 5.61
N LYS A 151 7.32 6.49 4.58
CA LYS A 151 6.58 7.76 4.66
C LYS A 151 5.08 7.69 4.40
N ALA A 152 4.60 6.59 3.80
CA ALA A 152 3.20 6.48 3.41
C ALA A 152 2.21 6.66 4.58
N PRO A 153 2.44 6.09 5.78
CA PRO A 153 1.51 6.27 6.90
C PRO A 153 1.26 7.74 7.26
N LEU A 154 2.33 8.55 7.34
CA LEU A 154 2.22 9.96 7.74
C LEU A 154 1.69 10.84 6.61
N ARG A 155 2.01 10.53 5.35
CA ARG A 155 1.37 11.20 4.20
C ARG A 155 -0.12 10.93 4.16
N ILE A 156 -0.54 9.67 4.36
CA ILE A 156 -1.96 9.30 4.40
C ILE A 156 -2.63 9.96 5.61
N GLN A 157 -2.09 9.82 6.82
CA GLN A 157 -2.70 10.40 8.02
C GLN A 157 -2.86 11.92 7.95
N SER A 158 -1.85 12.65 7.47
CA SER A 158 -1.91 14.12 7.39
C SER A 158 -2.90 14.65 6.35
N THR A 159 -3.23 13.86 5.33
CA THR A 159 -4.06 14.30 4.21
C THR A 159 -5.44 13.65 4.17
N LEU A 160 -5.56 12.43 4.70
CA LEU A 160 -6.74 11.57 4.69
C LEU A 160 -7.00 11.00 6.11
N PRO A 161 -7.15 11.86 7.15
CA PRO A 161 -7.16 11.41 8.55
C PRO A 161 -8.33 10.52 8.94
N LYS A 162 -9.41 10.48 8.13
CA LYS A 162 -10.61 9.66 8.37
C LYS A 162 -10.67 8.40 7.51
N THR A 163 -9.80 8.27 6.50
CA THR A 163 -9.82 7.15 5.57
C THR A 163 -9.42 5.86 6.28
N LYS A 164 -10.16 4.78 5.99
CA LYS A 164 -9.91 3.44 6.51
C LYS A 164 -8.80 2.74 5.71
N LEU A 165 -8.01 1.92 6.36
CA LEU A 165 -6.91 1.15 5.77
C LEU A 165 -7.22 -0.33 5.86
N ILE A 166 -7.08 -1.04 4.75
CA ILE A 166 -7.25 -2.49 4.67
C ILE A 166 -5.91 -3.11 4.31
N VAL A 167 -5.50 -4.11 5.10
CA VAL A 167 -4.27 -4.87 4.92
C VAL A 167 -4.59 -6.36 4.78
N LEU A 168 -4.10 -6.94 3.69
CA LEU A 168 -4.12 -8.37 3.40
C LEU A 168 -2.74 -8.98 3.65
N LEU A 169 -2.65 -9.84 4.65
CA LEU A 169 -1.44 -10.60 4.96
C LEU A 169 -1.60 -12.05 4.50
N ARG A 170 -0.57 -12.61 3.88
CA ARG A 170 -0.51 -13.99 3.38
C ARG A 170 0.68 -14.68 4.03
N ASP A 171 0.73 -16.01 4.01
CA ASP A 171 1.99 -16.72 4.32
C ASP A 171 3.19 -16.04 3.63
N PRO A 172 4.18 -15.51 4.40
CA PRO A 172 5.23 -14.67 3.86
C PRO A 172 6.16 -15.44 2.90
N VAL A 173 6.26 -16.77 3.04
CA VAL A 173 7.00 -17.63 2.12
C VAL A 173 6.27 -17.71 0.77
N GLU A 174 4.98 -18.03 0.81
CA GLU A 174 4.12 -18.09 -0.37
C GLU A 174 4.01 -16.73 -1.08
N ARG A 175 3.98 -15.65 -0.31
CA ARG A 175 3.96 -14.26 -0.79
C ARG A 175 5.27 -13.91 -1.51
N ALA A 176 6.42 -14.27 -0.96
CA ALA A 176 7.72 -14.07 -1.58
C ALA A 176 7.87 -14.91 -2.86
N PHE A 177 7.44 -16.16 -2.83
CA PHE A 177 7.44 -17.02 -4.02
C PHE A 177 6.52 -16.47 -5.12
N SER A 178 5.33 -15.97 -4.76
CA SER A 178 4.44 -15.29 -5.68
C SER A 178 5.03 -13.99 -6.25
N ASN A 179 5.85 -13.26 -5.47
CA ASN A 179 6.55 -12.07 -5.94
C ASN A 179 7.63 -12.42 -6.97
N TYR A 180 8.42 -13.47 -6.72
CA TYR A 180 9.38 -14.00 -7.67
C TYR A 180 8.69 -14.41 -8.98
N LYS A 181 7.62 -15.22 -8.93
CA LYS A 181 6.88 -15.64 -10.14
C LYS A 181 6.38 -14.46 -10.98
N MET A 182 6.04 -13.34 -10.36
CA MET A 182 5.57 -12.14 -11.05
C MET A 182 6.69 -11.33 -11.71
N ASN A 183 7.89 -11.34 -11.14
CA ASN A 183 9.00 -10.48 -11.56
C ASN A 183 10.14 -11.21 -12.27
N ARG A 184 10.18 -12.55 -12.23
CA ARG A 184 11.21 -13.34 -12.89
C ARG A 184 11.21 -13.06 -14.40
N ASN A 185 12.40 -12.89 -14.95
CA ASN A 185 12.65 -12.75 -16.38
C ASN A 185 13.35 -14.00 -16.95
N GLY A 186 13.41 -15.09 -16.19
CA GLY A 186 14.04 -16.36 -16.57
C GLY A 186 15.55 -16.45 -16.28
N LYS A 187 16.17 -15.40 -15.73
CA LYS A 187 17.64 -15.38 -15.47
C LYS A 187 18.05 -16.01 -14.14
N ASP A 188 17.31 -15.72 -13.08
CA ASP A 188 17.62 -16.20 -11.73
C ASP A 188 16.63 -17.31 -11.33
N THR A 189 17.12 -18.30 -10.60
CA THR A 189 16.30 -19.21 -9.78
C THR A 189 15.64 -18.47 -8.61
N PHE A 190 14.69 -19.12 -7.93
CA PHE A 190 14.08 -18.51 -6.74
C PHE A 190 15.10 -18.32 -5.61
N GLU A 191 16.03 -19.26 -5.46
CA GLU A 191 17.03 -19.23 -4.39
C GLU A 191 18.06 -18.12 -4.62
N GLU A 192 18.56 -17.97 -5.84
CA GLU A 192 19.42 -16.83 -6.22
C GLU A 192 18.70 -15.49 -6.05
N TRP A 193 17.38 -15.46 -6.31
CA TRP A 193 16.58 -14.25 -6.13
C TRP A 193 16.47 -13.83 -4.68
N ILE A 194 16.16 -14.76 -3.77
CA ILE A 194 16.01 -14.43 -2.35
C ILE A 194 17.35 -14.18 -1.66
N GLU A 195 18.45 -14.80 -2.11
CA GLU A 195 19.77 -14.60 -1.49
C GLU A 195 20.22 -13.14 -1.63
N LYS A 196 19.94 -12.50 -2.76
CA LYS A 196 20.21 -11.06 -2.96
C LYS A 196 19.54 -10.20 -1.90
N ASP A 197 18.30 -10.52 -1.52
CA ASP A 197 17.57 -9.81 -0.46
C ASP A 197 18.11 -10.14 0.93
N ILE A 198 18.38 -11.43 1.18
CA ILE A 198 18.93 -11.92 2.46
C ILE A 198 20.25 -11.22 2.79
N GLU A 199 21.14 -11.05 1.82
CA GLU A 199 22.42 -10.36 2.03
C GLU A 199 22.24 -8.89 2.39
N VAL A 200 21.30 -8.18 1.75
CA VAL A 200 20.96 -6.80 2.13
C VAL A 200 20.40 -6.76 3.56
N LEU A 201 19.52 -7.70 3.91
CA LEU A 201 18.92 -7.79 5.25
C LEU A 201 19.95 -8.13 6.33
N LYS A 202 20.93 -9.01 6.04
CA LYS A 202 22.06 -9.31 6.94
C LYS A 202 22.92 -8.08 7.18
N ARG A 203 23.32 -7.37 6.12
CA ARG A 203 24.09 -6.12 6.25
C ARG A 203 23.32 -5.03 6.97
N ALA A 204 21.98 -5.02 6.86
CA ALA A 204 21.12 -4.13 7.62
C ALA A 204 20.99 -4.53 9.11
N GLY A 205 21.37 -5.75 9.48
CA GLY A 205 21.25 -6.29 10.84
C GLY A 205 19.86 -6.84 11.17
N LEU A 206 19.03 -7.08 10.14
CA LEU A 206 17.66 -7.59 10.26
C LEU A 206 17.62 -9.12 10.20
N ILE A 207 18.51 -9.74 9.44
CA ILE A 207 18.74 -11.19 9.50
C ILE A 207 20.08 -11.42 10.19
N PRO A 208 20.21 -12.42 11.06
CA PRO A 208 21.50 -12.69 11.68
C PRO A 208 22.48 -13.30 10.67
N ASN A 209 23.76 -13.20 11.00
CA ASN A 209 24.79 -14.00 10.32
C ASN A 209 24.81 -15.45 10.85
N ASP A 210 24.16 -15.70 11.99
CA ASP A 210 24.09 -16.97 12.73
C ASP A 210 22.63 -17.33 13.14
N GLU A 211 22.21 -18.59 13.03
CA GLU A 211 20.82 -19.00 13.36
C GLU A 211 20.57 -19.17 14.89
N THR A 212 21.13 -18.29 15.73
CA THR A 212 21.10 -18.48 17.18
C THR A 212 19.78 -18.03 17.83
N ARG A 213 19.34 -18.77 18.87
CA ARG A 213 18.15 -18.44 19.69
C ARG A 213 18.21 -17.02 20.28
N ASN A 214 19.41 -16.52 20.55
CA ASN A 214 19.64 -15.16 21.06
C ASN A 214 19.21 -14.08 20.07
N HIS A 215 19.39 -14.32 18.76
CA HIS A 215 18.98 -13.36 17.74
C HIS A 215 17.45 -13.27 17.61
N GLN A 216 16.75 -14.41 17.62
CA GLN A 216 15.29 -14.43 17.58
C GLN A 216 14.71 -13.62 18.75
N ARG A 217 15.27 -13.79 19.96
CA ARG A 217 14.90 -13.00 21.13
C ARG A 217 15.19 -11.51 20.94
N ARG A 218 16.33 -11.16 20.34
CA ARG A 218 16.68 -9.75 20.06
C ARG A 218 15.69 -9.07 19.12
N ILE A 219 15.27 -9.71 18.03
CA ILE A 219 14.25 -9.13 17.12
C ILE A 219 12.94 -8.90 17.88
N ILE A 220 12.50 -9.89 18.66
CA ILE A 220 11.29 -9.78 19.47
C ILE A 220 11.43 -8.62 20.47
N ASP A 221 12.52 -8.56 21.23
CA ASP A 221 12.80 -7.49 22.20
C ASP A 221 12.83 -6.11 21.51
N TRP A 222 13.44 -6.00 20.33
CA TRP A 222 13.49 -4.77 19.54
C TRP A 222 12.09 -4.29 19.13
N ILE A 223 11.24 -5.21 18.72
CA ILE A 223 9.87 -4.88 18.33
C ILE A 223 9.07 -4.47 19.56
N GLU A 224 9.15 -5.24 20.65
CA GLU A 224 8.41 -5.01 21.89
C GLU A 224 8.78 -3.71 22.58
N ARG A 225 10.05 -3.32 22.53
CA ARG A 225 10.54 -2.08 23.16
C ARG A 225 10.44 -0.86 22.25
N ASN A 226 9.75 -0.95 21.11
CA ASN A 226 9.69 0.11 20.10
C ASN A 226 11.09 0.65 19.72
N SER A 227 12.09 -0.23 19.67
CA SER A 227 13.51 0.14 19.54
C SER A 227 13.78 1.00 18.30
N THR A 228 14.55 2.07 18.51
CA THR A 228 15.10 2.94 17.46
C THR A 228 16.18 2.24 16.64
N ASP A 229 16.85 1.24 17.20
CA ASP A 229 17.84 0.44 16.47
C ASP A 229 17.19 -0.41 15.37
N PHE A 230 16.00 -0.97 15.65
CA PHE A 230 15.22 -1.66 14.61
C PHE A 230 14.84 -0.70 13.50
N ASP A 231 14.40 0.52 13.84
CA ASP A 231 14.02 1.52 12.83
C ASP A 231 15.22 1.95 11.98
N ARG A 232 16.40 2.09 12.60
CA ARG A 232 17.65 2.40 11.90
C ARG A 232 18.04 1.26 10.96
N ALA A 233 17.94 0.00 11.41
CA ALA A 233 18.20 -1.18 10.59
C ALA A 233 17.22 -1.29 9.42
N TRP A 234 15.92 -1.12 9.67
CA TRP A 234 14.88 -1.11 8.65
C TRP A 234 15.08 0.02 7.62
N LYS A 235 15.39 1.24 8.08
CA LYS A 235 15.71 2.36 7.20
C LYS A 235 16.96 2.08 6.36
N LYS A 236 17.99 1.49 6.96
CA LYS A 236 19.21 1.07 6.23
C LYS A 236 18.86 0.11 5.09
N TYR A 237 18.08 -0.93 5.38
CA TYR A 237 17.55 -1.87 4.39
C TYR A 237 16.80 -1.16 3.26
N LEU A 238 15.89 -0.25 3.60
CA LEU A 238 15.12 0.50 2.61
C LEU A 238 15.99 1.42 1.73
N THR A 239 17.08 1.96 2.28
CA THR A 239 17.94 2.91 1.55
C THR A 239 19.10 2.29 0.78
N ASP A 240 19.33 0.98 0.93
CA ASP A 240 20.46 0.28 0.30
C ASP A 240 20.43 0.47 -1.23
N LYS A 241 21.57 0.86 -1.81
CA LYS A 241 21.68 1.14 -3.25
C LYS A 241 21.47 -0.11 -4.10
N GLU A 242 21.78 -1.29 -3.57
CA GLU A 242 21.53 -2.56 -4.25
C GLU A 242 20.02 -2.79 -4.45
N MET A 243 19.19 -2.36 -3.50
CA MET A 243 17.73 -2.37 -3.62
C MET A 243 17.17 -1.36 -4.62
N LYS A 244 17.95 -0.31 -4.92
CA LYS A 244 17.60 0.71 -5.91
C LYS A 244 18.13 0.38 -7.31
N ARG A 245 18.96 -0.66 -7.47
CA ARG A 245 19.58 -1.03 -8.75
C ARG A 245 18.57 -1.81 -9.62
N GLY A 246 17.80 -1.08 -10.43
CA GLY A 246 16.82 -1.60 -11.40
C GLY A 246 15.94 -0.47 -11.95
N SER A 247 15.18 -0.72 -13.01
CA SER A 247 14.31 0.29 -13.66
C SER A 247 13.07 0.69 -12.84
N ARG A 248 12.90 0.15 -11.63
CA ARG A 248 11.84 0.52 -10.69
C ARG A 248 12.43 0.60 -9.28
N PRO A 249 12.36 1.75 -8.58
CA PRO A 249 12.63 1.80 -7.14
C PRO A 249 11.77 0.74 -6.46
N TRP A 250 12.34 -0.07 -5.56
CA TRP A 250 11.64 -1.18 -4.88
C TRP A 250 11.19 -2.32 -5.81
N GLY A 251 11.87 -2.50 -6.95
CA GLY A 251 11.70 -3.63 -7.86
C GLY A 251 11.81 -4.99 -7.17
N GLY A 252 11.44 -6.07 -7.86
CA GLY A 252 11.15 -7.38 -7.27
C GLY A 252 12.23 -8.04 -6.38
N ALA A 253 13.44 -7.49 -6.28
CA ALA A 253 14.52 -7.97 -5.40
C ALA A 253 14.21 -7.86 -3.89
N THR A 254 13.14 -7.18 -3.45
CA THR A 254 12.77 -7.07 -2.03
C THR A 254 11.77 -8.16 -1.56
N SER A 255 11.99 -9.41 -1.98
CA SER A 255 11.06 -10.53 -1.73
C SER A 255 10.96 -10.98 -0.27
N ILE A 256 12.04 -11.03 0.48
CA ILE A 256 12.04 -11.39 1.89
C ILE A 256 11.55 -10.23 2.75
N GLY A 257 12.11 -9.02 2.61
CA GLY A 257 11.73 -7.92 3.49
C GLY A 257 10.26 -7.53 3.39
N ARG A 258 9.62 -7.68 2.22
CA ARG A 258 8.17 -7.47 2.06
C ARG A 258 7.30 -8.46 2.85
N GLY A 259 7.84 -9.61 3.24
CA GLY A 259 7.19 -10.58 4.13
C GLY A 259 7.38 -10.29 5.62
N MET A 260 8.30 -9.38 6.00
CA MET A 260 8.51 -8.96 7.38
C MET A 260 7.41 -7.94 7.79
N TYR A 261 6.19 -8.42 7.99
CA TYR A 261 5.01 -7.56 8.14
C TYR A 261 5.05 -6.65 9.36
N VAL A 262 5.57 -7.15 10.48
CA VAL A 262 5.71 -6.34 11.70
C VAL A 262 6.66 -5.15 11.50
N ALA A 263 7.71 -5.30 10.67
CA ALA A 263 8.63 -4.21 10.34
C ALA A 263 7.89 -3.07 9.63
N GLN A 264 6.99 -3.42 8.71
CA GLN A 264 6.18 -2.51 7.91
C GLN A 264 5.05 -1.87 8.73
N LEU A 265 4.32 -2.65 9.53
CA LEU A 265 3.17 -2.17 10.27
C LEU A 265 3.54 -1.28 11.47
N ARG A 266 4.76 -1.39 12.01
CA ARG A 266 5.21 -0.56 13.15
C ARG A 266 5.11 0.94 12.87
N VAL A 267 5.38 1.40 11.64
CA VAL A 267 5.23 2.82 11.29
C VAL A 267 3.76 3.25 11.24
N PHE A 268 2.85 2.38 10.81
CA PHE A 268 1.40 2.62 10.92
C PHE A 268 0.95 2.61 12.38
N TRP A 269 1.49 1.72 13.21
CA TRP A 269 1.15 1.64 14.63
C TRP A 269 1.47 2.93 15.39
N ARG A 270 2.60 3.57 15.03
CA ARG A 270 3.01 4.87 15.59
C ARG A 270 2.22 6.04 15.05
N ALA A 271 1.83 6.00 13.76
CA ALA A 271 1.05 7.07 13.15
C ALA A 271 -0.39 7.08 13.69
N TYR A 272 -1.04 5.93 13.84
CA TYR A 272 -2.51 5.86 14.02
C TYR A 272 -3.01 5.84 15.49
N GLY A 273 -2.45 6.64 16.38
CA GLY A 273 -3.03 6.90 17.71
C GLY A 273 -3.07 5.69 18.68
N SER A 274 -4.07 5.64 19.56
CA SER A 274 -4.27 4.52 20.51
C SER A 274 -4.73 3.24 19.83
N GLU A 275 -4.68 2.08 20.51
CA GLU A 275 -5.16 0.81 19.94
C GLU A 275 -6.64 0.88 19.53
N LYS A 276 -7.47 1.54 20.36
CA LYS A 276 -8.90 1.74 20.08
C LYS A 276 -9.12 2.55 18.80
N GLU A 277 -8.30 3.57 18.55
CA GLU A 277 -8.37 4.38 17.33
C GLU A 277 -7.85 3.59 16.12
N ARG A 278 -6.72 2.89 16.27
CA ARG A 278 -6.17 2.02 15.21
C ARG A 278 -7.19 1.00 14.73
N ARG A 279 -7.87 0.29 15.63
CA ARG A 279 -8.86 -0.75 15.24
C ARG A 279 -10.07 -0.18 14.50
N LYS A 280 -10.38 1.11 14.66
CA LYS A 280 -11.43 1.79 13.88
C LYS A 280 -10.97 2.18 12.47
N GLN A 281 -9.67 2.34 12.26
CA GLN A 281 -9.10 2.85 11.01
C GLN A 281 -8.27 1.84 10.24
N ILE A 282 -7.80 0.75 10.85
CA ILE A 282 -6.95 -0.25 10.21
C ILE A 282 -7.58 -1.63 10.44
N LEU A 283 -7.98 -2.27 9.35
CA LEU A 283 -8.39 -3.66 9.31
C LEU A 283 -7.27 -4.51 8.71
N ILE A 284 -6.85 -5.53 9.44
CA ILE A 284 -5.87 -6.51 8.97
C ILE A 284 -6.56 -7.87 8.89
N ILE A 285 -6.49 -8.51 7.73
CA ILE A 285 -7.08 -9.82 7.51
C ILE A 285 -6.07 -10.77 6.87
N LYS A 286 -6.25 -12.06 7.15
CA LYS A 286 -5.52 -13.15 6.50
C LYS A 286 -6.10 -13.36 5.11
N SER A 287 -5.25 -13.36 4.08
CA SER A 287 -5.66 -13.59 2.70
C SER A 287 -6.33 -14.95 2.50
N GLU A 288 -5.97 -15.93 3.34
CA GLU A 288 -6.55 -17.26 3.39
C GLU A 288 -8.05 -17.23 3.73
N ASN A 289 -8.53 -16.19 4.43
CA ASN A 289 -9.95 -16.02 4.77
C ASN A 289 -10.80 -15.60 3.55
N MET A 290 -10.17 -15.17 2.45
CA MET A 290 -10.88 -14.82 1.21
C MET A 290 -10.90 -15.97 0.19
N ARG A 291 -10.51 -17.18 0.59
CA ARG A 291 -10.63 -18.35 -0.29
C ARG A 291 -12.12 -18.68 -0.46
N PRO A 292 -12.58 -18.91 -1.70
CA PRO A 292 -13.96 -19.35 -1.90
C PRO A 292 -14.25 -20.66 -1.16
N SER A 293 -15.43 -20.77 -0.56
CA SER A 293 -15.97 -22.03 -0.06
C SER A 293 -16.31 -22.98 -1.22
N LYS A 294 -16.73 -24.21 -0.91
CA LYS A 294 -17.01 -25.25 -1.92
C LYS A 294 -18.09 -24.86 -2.93
N ASP A 295 -19.03 -24.01 -2.51
CA ASP A 295 -20.11 -23.42 -3.31
C ASP A 295 -19.68 -22.12 -4.05
N GLY A 296 -18.42 -21.70 -3.92
CA GLY A 296 -17.87 -20.51 -4.56
C GLY A 296 -18.12 -19.20 -3.81
N HIS A 297 -18.76 -19.24 -2.63
CA HIS A 297 -18.98 -18.04 -1.82
C HIS A 297 -17.68 -17.54 -1.19
N VAL A 298 -17.47 -16.22 -1.17
CA VAL A 298 -16.33 -15.58 -0.48
C VAL A 298 -16.88 -14.69 0.61
N ASN A 299 -16.54 -15.01 1.86
CA ASN A 299 -16.96 -14.22 3.01
C ASN A 299 -16.15 -12.91 3.08
N LEU A 300 -16.85 -11.79 2.87
CA LEU A 300 -16.29 -10.45 2.98
C LEU A 300 -16.88 -9.64 4.13
N LYS A 301 -17.66 -10.26 5.02
CA LYS A 301 -18.45 -9.59 6.05
C LYS A 301 -17.61 -8.64 6.92
N ASN A 302 -16.45 -9.09 7.37
CA ASN A 302 -15.55 -8.25 8.17
C ASN A 302 -15.09 -6.99 7.42
N ILE A 303 -14.97 -7.06 6.10
CA ILE A 303 -14.55 -5.94 5.26
C ILE A 303 -15.74 -5.01 4.99
N THR A 304 -16.91 -5.56 4.65
CA THR A 304 -18.13 -4.78 4.39
C THR A 304 -18.59 -4.04 5.64
N ASP A 305 -18.61 -4.72 6.80
CA ASP A 305 -18.88 -4.11 8.10
C ASP A 305 -17.87 -3.00 8.40
N PHE A 306 -16.58 -3.28 8.16
CA PHE A 306 -15.52 -2.31 8.42
C PHE A 306 -15.65 -1.06 7.56
N ILE A 307 -16.03 -1.17 6.27
CA ILE A 307 -16.22 0.01 5.40
C ILE A 307 -17.65 0.59 5.44
N GLY A 308 -18.59 -0.07 6.11
CA GLY A 308 -19.93 0.42 6.37
C GLY A 308 -20.97 0.13 5.28
N ILE A 309 -20.77 -0.94 4.48
CA ILE A 309 -21.72 -1.36 3.44
C ILE A 309 -22.40 -2.69 3.82
N PRO A 310 -23.61 -2.97 3.30
CA PRO A 310 -24.25 -4.27 3.46
C PRO A 310 -23.38 -5.44 3.01
N GLU A 311 -23.69 -6.63 3.50
CA GLU A 311 -23.08 -7.85 2.98
C GLU A 311 -23.56 -8.10 1.54
N LEU A 312 -22.71 -8.70 0.72
CA LEU A 312 -23.04 -9.03 -0.65
C LEU A 312 -23.83 -10.35 -0.67
N ASP A 313 -25.13 -10.31 -0.98
CA ASP A 313 -26.05 -11.46 -0.89
C ASP A 313 -25.63 -12.70 -1.69
N SER A 314 -24.82 -12.54 -2.75
CA SER A 314 -24.07 -13.67 -3.30
C SER A 314 -22.85 -13.20 -4.08
N THR A 315 -21.71 -13.84 -3.83
CA THR A 315 -20.56 -13.80 -4.74
C THR A 315 -20.60 -15.00 -5.71
N ASN A 316 -21.80 -15.45 -6.09
CA ASN A 316 -21.96 -16.62 -6.97
C ASN A 316 -21.21 -16.38 -8.30
N GLY A 317 -20.47 -17.40 -8.76
CA GLY A 317 -19.64 -17.30 -9.96
C GLY A 317 -18.27 -16.65 -9.73
N ASN A 318 -17.72 -16.71 -8.52
CA ASN A 318 -16.31 -16.36 -8.30
C ASN A 318 -15.41 -17.40 -8.98
N GLU A 319 -14.94 -17.10 -10.19
CA GLU A 319 -13.75 -17.76 -10.69
C GLU A 319 -12.61 -17.53 -9.69
N VAL A 320 -11.92 -18.60 -9.33
CA VAL A 320 -10.66 -18.49 -8.60
C VAL A 320 -9.71 -17.70 -9.50
N ILE A 321 -9.40 -16.46 -9.12
CA ILE A 321 -8.40 -15.66 -9.84
C ILE A 321 -7.04 -16.29 -9.55
N HIS A 322 -6.67 -17.28 -10.37
CA HIS A 322 -5.39 -17.96 -10.28
C HIS A 322 -4.28 -16.99 -10.70
N ALA A 323 -3.44 -16.59 -9.75
CA ALA A 323 -2.19 -15.90 -10.06
C ALA A 323 -1.18 -16.90 -10.67
N THR A 324 -0.86 -16.69 -11.94
CA THR A 324 0.27 -17.24 -12.72
C THR A 324 0.62 -18.71 -12.42
N LYS A 325 0.03 -19.62 -13.21
CA LYS A 325 0.51 -21.00 -13.39
C LYS A 325 1.93 -20.94 -13.97
N GLY A 326 2.85 -21.64 -13.33
CA GLY A 326 4.20 -21.89 -13.81
C GLY A 326 4.75 -23.09 -13.06
N ASP A 327 5.57 -23.89 -13.74
CA ASP A 327 5.99 -25.24 -13.29
C ASP A 327 7.09 -25.22 -12.22
N TYR A 328 7.33 -24.07 -11.60
CA TYR A 328 8.34 -23.95 -10.55
C TYR A 328 7.74 -24.38 -9.22
N VAL A 329 8.29 -25.44 -8.65
CA VAL A 329 7.93 -25.94 -7.33
C VAL A 329 8.91 -25.39 -6.30
N LEU A 330 8.39 -24.83 -5.22
CA LEU A 330 9.20 -24.38 -4.11
C LEU A 330 9.81 -25.59 -3.40
N ARG A 331 11.15 -25.65 -3.29
CA ARG A 331 11.83 -26.73 -2.57
C ARG A 331 11.52 -26.68 -1.06
N GLU A 332 11.25 -27.82 -0.44
CA GLU A 332 10.92 -27.89 1.00
C GLU A 332 12.07 -27.40 1.89
N GLU A 333 13.32 -27.61 1.50
CA GLU A 333 14.49 -27.05 2.19
C GLU A 333 14.47 -25.51 2.18
N THR A 334 14.22 -24.90 1.01
CA THR A 334 14.13 -23.45 0.85
C THR A 334 12.95 -22.88 1.65
N LYS A 335 11.81 -23.58 1.65
CA LYS A 335 10.64 -23.24 2.45
C LYS A 335 10.96 -23.25 3.95
N THR A 336 11.66 -24.28 4.42
CA THR A 336 12.09 -24.41 5.82
C THR A 336 13.04 -23.28 6.22
N ARG A 337 14.06 -23.00 5.41
CA ARG A 337 14.98 -21.87 5.63
C ARG A 337 14.24 -20.54 5.71
N MET A 338 13.30 -20.28 4.81
CA MET A 338 12.52 -19.04 4.83
C MET A 338 11.58 -18.95 6.04
N ARG A 339 10.97 -20.07 6.47
CA ARG A 339 10.18 -20.11 7.71
C ARG A 339 11.02 -19.72 8.91
N ASN A 340 12.25 -20.22 9.02
CA ASN A 340 13.17 -19.85 10.10
C ASN A 340 13.51 -18.35 10.09
N ILE A 341 13.74 -17.78 8.90
CA ILE A 341 13.98 -16.33 8.74
C ILE A 341 12.76 -15.51 9.21
N TYR A 342 11.54 -15.92 8.86
CA TYR A 342 10.33 -15.20 9.22
C TYR A 342 9.84 -15.44 10.65
N LEU A 343 10.22 -16.57 11.28
CA LEU A 343 9.71 -16.97 12.59
C LEU A 343 9.73 -15.86 13.65
N PRO A 344 10.86 -15.16 13.93
CA PRO A 344 10.86 -14.11 14.94
C PRO A 344 9.94 -12.92 14.57
N TYR A 345 9.80 -12.61 13.27
CA TYR A 345 8.90 -11.56 12.79
C TYR A 345 7.44 -11.96 12.91
N ASN A 346 7.10 -13.21 12.62
CA ASN A 346 5.73 -13.73 12.71
C ASN A 346 5.28 -13.83 14.18
N LEU A 347 6.18 -14.24 15.08
CA LEU A 347 5.90 -14.24 16.53
C LEU A 347 5.64 -12.82 17.05
N ALA A 348 6.48 -11.86 16.67
CA ALA A 348 6.30 -10.47 17.06
C ALA A 348 5.04 -9.83 16.43
N LEU A 349 4.72 -10.19 15.18
CA LEU A 349 3.46 -9.81 14.52
C LEU A 349 2.25 -10.33 15.30
N ALA A 350 2.25 -11.61 15.66
CA ALA A 350 1.16 -12.21 16.43
C ALA A 350 0.93 -11.50 17.76
N LYS A 351 2.02 -11.16 18.47
CA LYS A 351 1.94 -10.35 19.71
C LYS A 351 1.36 -8.95 19.45
N MET A 352 1.77 -8.30 18.35
CA MET A 352 1.27 -6.97 17.98
C MET A 352 -0.21 -6.95 17.59
N LEU A 353 -0.71 -8.01 16.93
CA LEU A 353 -2.07 -8.06 16.40
C LEU A 353 -3.09 -8.72 17.36
N GLY A 354 -2.62 -9.59 18.25
CA GLY A 354 -3.43 -10.22 19.29
C GLY A 354 -3.76 -11.70 19.02
N PRO A 355 -4.66 -12.28 19.83
CA PRO A 355 -4.91 -13.73 19.90
C PRO A 355 -5.23 -14.41 18.58
N ASP A 356 -6.00 -13.77 17.70
CA ASP A 356 -6.40 -14.33 16.40
C ASP A 356 -5.22 -14.61 15.45
N TRP A 357 -4.06 -14.01 15.75
CA TRP A 357 -2.84 -14.16 14.98
C TRP A 357 -1.84 -15.12 15.63
N GLN A 358 -2.13 -15.64 16.83
CA GLN A 358 -1.30 -16.67 17.46
C GLN A 358 -1.16 -17.88 16.53
N ASN A 359 0.05 -18.45 16.50
CA ASN A 359 0.41 -19.59 15.66
C ASN A 359 0.32 -19.38 14.13
N THR A 360 0.05 -18.15 13.67
CA THR A 360 -0.09 -17.87 12.23
C THR A 360 1.29 -17.86 11.56
N TRP A 361 1.50 -18.78 10.61
CA TRP A 361 2.76 -18.98 9.86
C TRP A 361 4.01 -19.19 10.74
N SER A 362 3.83 -19.73 11.94
CA SER A 362 4.91 -19.99 12.91
C SER A 362 5.26 -21.49 13.03
N ARG A 363 4.80 -22.32 12.09
CA ARG A 363 5.05 -23.76 12.01
C ARG A 363 5.68 -24.13 10.67
#